data_AF-A0A1Y1Q8J1-F1
#
_entry.id   AF-A0A1Y1Q8J1-F1
#
_cell.length_a   1.000
_cell.length_b   1.000
_cell.length_c   1.000
_cell.angle_alpha   90.00
_cell.angle_beta   90.00
_cell.angle_gamma   90.00
#
_symmetry.space_group_name_H-M   'P 1'
#
loop_
_entity.id
_entity.type
_entity.pdbx_description
1 polymer ?
#
loop_
_entity_poly.entity_id
_entity_poly.type
_entity_poly.pdbx_seq_one_letter_code
_entity_poly.pdbx_strand_id
1 'polypeptide(L)'
;MNPPTRAAADKVADEVKIAEASKRYAKLDGNGNELSVLASSWSCVKDKNTGFIWEEKTNDGGLRDKDWRYRHMHNSGGYGGVRDTNGQTLCQGLGTCDAYSYMYAVNGSGLCGRNNWRVPLPKELGTIAQINPGSQPPPPHIDTNFFPETANIPRKGAYCTENVDGAEHNYQGIDFGLPILYSAFPNESPANVLGVSILVPLRFYGEIADGLINNPGQASNWICYTRLVSR
;
A
#
# COMPACT_ATOMS: atom_id res chain seq x y z
N MET A 1 39.00 -21.11 17.46
CA MET A 1 37.66 -20.81 16.91
C MET A 1 37.84 -19.72 15.88
N ASN A 2 37.43 -19.95 14.63
CA ASN A 2 37.50 -18.90 13.61
C ASN A 2 36.38 -17.89 13.88
N PRO A 3 36.65 -16.57 13.79
CA PRO A 3 35.62 -15.56 13.97
C PRO A 3 34.54 -15.69 12.88
N PRO A 4 33.27 -15.38 13.18
CA PRO A 4 32.21 -15.40 12.19
C PRO A 4 32.55 -14.45 11.03
N THR A 5 32.28 -14.89 9.81
CA THR A 5 32.49 -14.08 8.61
C THR A 5 31.53 -12.88 8.63
N ARG A 6 31.91 -11.79 7.95
CA ARG A 6 31.05 -10.59 7.80
C ARG A 6 29.65 -10.95 7.31
N ALA A 7 29.55 -11.88 6.35
CA ALA A 7 28.27 -12.38 5.84
C ALA A 7 27.41 -13.08 6.90
N ALA A 8 28.03 -13.84 7.83
CA ALA A 8 27.30 -14.47 8.92
C ALA A 8 26.80 -13.43 9.94
N ALA A 9 27.60 -12.39 10.22
CA ALA A 9 27.19 -11.29 11.08
C ALA A 9 26.03 -10.47 10.46
N ASP A 10 26.11 -10.17 9.16
CA ASP A 10 25.05 -9.45 8.44
C ASP A 10 23.73 -10.23 8.45
N LYS A 11 23.78 -11.55 8.21
CA LYS A 11 22.60 -12.42 8.29
C LYS A 11 21.95 -12.41 9.67
N VAL A 12 22.75 -12.52 10.74
CA VAL A 12 22.22 -12.47 12.12
C VAL A 12 21.60 -11.11 12.41
N ALA A 13 22.21 -10.01 11.95
CA ALA A 13 21.66 -8.68 12.14
C ALA A 13 20.28 -8.52 11.46
N ASP A 14 20.11 -9.08 10.27
CA ASP A 14 18.82 -9.03 9.56
C ASP A 14 17.75 -9.92 10.23
N GLU A 15 18.12 -11.11 10.71
CA GLU A 15 17.22 -11.97 11.50
C GLU A 15 16.76 -11.28 12.80
N VAL A 16 17.64 -10.53 13.45
CA VAL A 16 17.30 -9.73 14.65
C VAL A 16 16.31 -8.61 14.31
N LYS A 17 16.51 -7.87 13.20
CA LYS A 17 15.55 -6.84 12.76
C LYS A 17 14.18 -7.44 12.49
N ILE A 18 14.14 -8.56 11.78
CA ILE A 18 12.90 -9.30 11.49
C ILE A 18 12.22 -9.74 12.79
N ALA A 19 12.99 -10.27 13.75
CA ALA A 19 12.47 -10.69 15.05
C ALA A 19 11.88 -9.51 15.86
N GLU A 20 12.52 -8.35 15.86
CA GLU A 20 12.00 -7.14 16.50
C GLU A 20 10.69 -6.69 15.87
N ALA A 21 10.63 -6.58 14.53
CA ALA A 21 9.41 -6.24 13.80
C ALA A 21 8.28 -7.26 14.02
N SER A 22 8.62 -8.53 14.23
CA SER A 22 7.65 -9.60 14.52
C SER A 22 6.92 -9.48 15.85
N LYS A 23 7.39 -8.62 16.76
CA LYS A 23 6.64 -8.27 17.97
C LYS A 23 5.31 -7.60 17.61
N ARG A 24 5.30 -6.84 16.50
CA ARG A 24 4.10 -6.19 15.96
C ARG A 24 3.44 -6.99 14.85
N TYR A 25 4.20 -7.55 13.92
CA TYR A 25 3.65 -8.17 12.72
C TYR A 25 3.74 -9.70 12.74
N ALA A 26 2.79 -10.37 12.09
CA ALA A 26 2.88 -11.79 11.77
C ALA A 26 2.58 -12.01 10.28
N LYS A 27 3.40 -12.84 9.63
CA LYS A 27 3.20 -13.29 8.24
C LYS A 27 2.11 -14.36 8.22
N LEU A 28 1.18 -14.27 7.27
CA LEU A 28 0.11 -15.24 7.10
C LEU A 28 0.17 -15.92 5.72
N ASP A 29 -0.15 -17.20 5.65
CA ASP A 29 -0.33 -17.93 4.39
C ASP A 29 -1.64 -17.56 3.68
N GLY A 30 -1.89 -18.16 2.52
CA GLY A 30 -3.10 -17.93 1.73
C GLY A 30 -4.41 -18.37 2.41
N ASN A 31 -4.34 -19.14 3.49
CA ASN A 31 -5.48 -19.55 4.31
C ASN A 31 -5.61 -18.73 5.61
N GLY A 32 -4.68 -17.79 5.86
CA GLY A 32 -4.67 -16.96 7.05
C GLY A 32 -3.96 -17.59 8.26
N ASN A 33 -3.23 -18.69 8.08
CA ASN A 33 -2.45 -19.30 9.16
C ASN A 33 -1.14 -18.53 9.37
N GLU A 34 -0.74 -18.34 10.64
CA GLU A 34 0.54 -17.72 10.96
C GLU A 34 1.71 -18.57 10.48
N LEU A 35 2.67 -17.91 9.83
CA LEU A 35 3.89 -18.50 9.30
C LEU A 35 5.08 -18.20 10.21
N SER A 36 6.18 -18.91 9.98
CA SER A 36 7.48 -18.53 10.54
C SER A 36 7.80 -17.08 10.19
N VAL A 37 8.40 -16.36 11.13
CA VAL A 37 8.86 -14.99 10.90
C VAL A 37 9.90 -14.91 9.76
N LEU A 38 10.67 -16.00 9.59
CA LEU A 38 11.67 -16.17 8.54
C LEU A 38 11.08 -16.76 7.24
N ALA A 39 9.75 -16.89 7.11
CA ALA A 39 9.13 -17.32 5.87
C ALA A 39 9.53 -16.38 4.73
N SER A 40 9.94 -16.98 3.60
CA SER A 40 10.38 -16.27 2.41
C SER A 40 9.21 -15.73 1.57
N SER A 41 7.99 -16.20 1.82
CA SER A 41 6.78 -15.77 1.13
C SER A 41 5.58 -15.85 2.05
N TRP A 42 4.66 -14.90 1.92
CA TRP A 42 3.40 -14.83 2.65
C TRP A 42 2.36 -14.12 1.79
N SER A 43 1.09 -14.27 2.14
CA SER A 43 -0.03 -13.66 1.41
C SER A 43 -0.59 -12.44 2.12
N CYS A 44 -0.50 -12.40 3.46
CA CYS A 44 -0.97 -11.28 4.26
C CYS A 44 -0.09 -11.02 5.47
N VAL A 45 -0.27 -9.86 6.08
CA VAL A 45 0.39 -9.45 7.31
C VAL A 45 -0.66 -9.10 8.35
N LYS A 46 -0.61 -9.74 9.51
CA LYS A 46 -1.41 -9.38 10.68
C LYS A 46 -0.66 -8.34 11.50
N ASP A 47 -1.29 -7.19 11.74
CA ASP A 47 -0.81 -6.18 12.69
C ASP A 47 -1.42 -6.47 14.08
N LYS A 48 -0.59 -6.96 15.01
CA LYS A 48 -1.02 -7.35 16.36
C LYS A 48 -1.47 -6.16 17.20
N ASN A 49 -1.05 -4.94 16.86
CA ASN A 49 -1.43 -3.74 17.61
C ASN A 49 -2.86 -3.29 17.28
N THR A 50 -3.25 -3.37 16.01
CA THR A 50 -4.56 -2.91 15.54
C THR A 50 -5.57 -4.04 15.37
N GLY A 51 -5.09 -5.28 15.24
CA GLY A 51 -5.90 -6.44 14.89
C GLY A 51 -6.22 -6.52 13.40
N PHE A 52 -5.73 -5.58 12.58
CA PHE A 52 -5.95 -5.61 11.14
C PHE A 52 -5.10 -6.66 10.44
N ILE A 53 -5.63 -7.16 9.34
CA ILE A 53 -4.91 -8.00 8.40
C ILE A 53 -4.78 -7.20 7.10
N TRP A 54 -3.55 -7.08 6.64
CA TRP A 54 -3.15 -6.35 5.47
C TRP A 54 -2.80 -7.32 4.35
N GLU A 55 -3.24 -6.98 3.15
CA GLU A 55 -2.82 -7.66 1.93
C GLU A 55 -1.31 -7.47 1.75
N GLU A 56 -0.57 -8.55 1.43
CA GLU A 56 0.77 -8.42 0.85
C GLU A 56 0.70 -8.63 -0.67
N LYS A 57 1.34 -7.74 -1.43
CA LYS A 57 1.32 -7.79 -2.90
C LYS A 57 2.19 -8.93 -3.43
N THR A 58 2.02 -9.28 -4.70
CA THR A 58 2.85 -10.26 -5.41
C THR A 58 3.75 -9.57 -6.44
N ASN A 59 4.64 -10.34 -7.05
CA ASN A 59 5.50 -9.90 -8.15
C ASN A 59 5.54 -11.02 -9.21
N ASP A 60 4.39 -11.28 -9.82
CA ASP A 60 4.10 -12.45 -10.64
C ASP A 60 3.23 -12.16 -11.88
N GLY A 61 2.89 -10.89 -12.12
CA GLY A 61 1.93 -10.46 -13.15
C GLY A 61 0.48 -10.89 -12.88
N GLY A 62 0.21 -11.50 -11.73
CA GLY A 62 -1.13 -11.94 -11.33
C GLY A 62 -2.01 -10.78 -10.87
N LEU A 63 -3.25 -11.08 -10.45
CA LEU A 63 -4.22 -10.06 -10.00
C LEU A 63 -3.64 -9.08 -8.97
N ARG A 64 -2.80 -9.57 -8.04
CA ARG A 64 -2.30 -8.80 -6.89
C ARG A 64 -0.88 -8.28 -7.07
N ASP A 65 -0.41 -8.20 -8.31
CA ASP A 65 0.94 -7.71 -8.61
C ASP A 65 1.17 -6.29 -8.07
N LYS A 66 2.37 -6.04 -7.57
CA LYS A 66 2.82 -4.77 -7.00
C LYS A 66 2.90 -3.65 -8.02
N ASP A 67 3.09 -3.96 -9.30
CA ASP A 67 3.24 -2.98 -10.38
C ASP A 67 1.88 -2.54 -10.92
N TRP A 68 0.79 -3.16 -10.45
CA TRP A 68 -0.56 -2.72 -10.80
C TRP A 68 -0.98 -1.47 -10.06
N ARG A 69 -1.65 -0.61 -10.83
CA ARG A 69 -2.15 0.69 -10.43
C ARG A 69 -3.63 0.75 -10.78
N TYR A 70 -4.40 1.38 -9.92
CA TYR A 70 -5.85 1.33 -9.99
C TYR A 70 -6.42 2.74 -9.98
N ARG A 71 -7.48 2.95 -10.73
CA ARG A 71 -8.33 4.13 -10.61
C ARG A 71 -8.97 4.10 -9.22
N HIS A 72 -8.96 5.22 -8.53
CA HIS A 72 -9.43 5.29 -7.15
C HIS A 72 -10.89 4.85 -6.97
N MET A 73 -11.80 5.30 -7.85
CA MET A 73 -13.23 5.00 -7.76
C MET A 73 -13.76 4.12 -8.89
N HIS A 74 -14.83 3.39 -8.55
CA HIS A 74 -15.70 2.70 -9.50
C HIS A 74 -16.40 3.75 -10.38
N ASN A 75 -15.98 3.83 -11.64
CA ASN A 75 -16.56 4.79 -12.55
C ASN A 75 -17.94 4.31 -13.01
N SER A 76 -19.02 4.89 -12.45
CA SER A 76 -20.41 4.58 -12.81
C SER A 76 -20.80 5.00 -14.24
N GLY A 77 -19.85 5.44 -15.07
CA GLY A 77 -20.08 5.86 -16.46
C GLY A 77 -19.27 5.12 -17.53
N GLY A 78 -18.55 4.03 -17.20
CA GLY A 78 -17.81 3.26 -18.22
C GLY A 78 -16.55 3.95 -18.77
N TYR A 79 -16.04 4.99 -18.09
CA TYR A 79 -14.87 5.77 -18.51
C TYR A 79 -13.50 5.12 -18.19
N GLY A 80 -13.47 3.84 -17.80
CA GLY A 80 -12.25 3.15 -17.40
C GLY A 80 -11.94 1.96 -18.30
N GLY A 81 -10.86 2.05 -19.07
CA GLY A 81 -10.21 0.88 -19.69
C GLY A 81 -9.01 0.40 -18.86
N VAL A 82 -8.40 -0.70 -19.31
CA VAL A 82 -7.23 -1.31 -18.64
C VAL A 82 -5.92 -0.55 -18.84
N ARG A 83 -5.94 0.58 -19.56
CA ARG A 83 -4.76 1.40 -19.83
C ARG A 83 -4.92 2.82 -19.29
N ASP A 84 -3.80 3.42 -18.93
CA ASP A 84 -3.69 4.85 -18.66
C ASP A 84 -3.57 5.67 -19.95
N THR A 85 -3.47 7.00 -19.85
CA THR A 85 -3.40 7.88 -21.03
C THR A 85 -2.10 7.78 -21.81
N ASN A 86 -1.03 7.28 -21.18
CA ASN A 86 0.23 7.00 -21.85
C ASN A 86 0.21 5.60 -22.51
N GLY A 87 -0.93 4.91 -22.45
CA GLY A 87 -1.12 3.57 -23.01
C GLY A 87 -0.52 2.46 -22.14
N GLN A 88 -0.07 2.74 -20.91
CA GLN A 88 0.47 1.72 -20.02
C GLN A 88 -0.67 0.91 -19.42
N THR A 89 -0.48 -0.40 -19.28
CA THR A 89 -1.45 -1.26 -18.59
C THR A 89 -1.50 -0.90 -17.11
N LEU A 90 -2.71 -0.74 -16.59
CA LEU A 90 -2.99 -0.42 -15.19
C LEU A 90 -3.08 -1.68 -14.33
N CYS A 91 -3.81 -2.68 -14.81
CA CYS A 91 -4.02 -3.93 -14.08
C CYS A 91 -4.27 -5.10 -15.04
N GLN A 92 -4.26 -6.30 -14.50
CA GLN A 92 -4.58 -7.53 -15.24
C GLN A 92 -5.80 -8.23 -14.63
N GLY A 93 -6.65 -8.80 -15.49
CA GLY A 93 -7.81 -9.61 -15.08
C GLY A 93 -9.06 -8.81 -14.68
N LEU A 94 -9.04 -7.47 -14.77
CA LEU A 94 -10.20 -6.60 -14.50
C LEU A 94 -10.48 -5.71 -15.71
N GLY A 95 -11.76 -5.44 -15.99
CA GLY A 95 -12.16 -4.63 -17.15
C GLY A 95 -11.93 -3.12 -16.99
N THR A 96 -12.09 -2.61 -15.76
CA THR A 96 -12.09 -1.16 -15.47
C THR A 96 -10.85 -0.68 -14.71
N CYS A 97 -10.06 -1.61 -14.16
CA CYS A 97 -8.89 -1.33 -13.31
C CYS A 97 -9.16 -0.28 -12.21
N ASP A 98 -10.31 -0.35 -11.54
CA ASP A 98 -10.60 0.47 -10.37
C ASP A 98 -10.38 -0.30 -9.06
N ALA A 99 -10.11 0.43 -7.97
CA ALA A 99 -9.77 -0.14 -6.67
C ALA A 99 -10.89 -0.98 -6.05
N TYR A 100 -12.16 -0.67 -6.37
CA TYR A 100 -13.31 -1.43 -5.88
C TYR A 100 -13.51 -2.72 -6.67
N SER A 101 -13.37 -2.69 -7.99
CA SER A 101 -13.34 -3.91 -8.82
C SER A 101 -12.19 -4.84 -8.40
N TYR A 102 -11.02 -4.28 -8.06
CA TYR A 102 -9.91 -5.01 -7.48
C TYR A 102 -10.28 -5.65 -6.14
N MET A 103 -10.85 -4.87 -5.22
CA MET A 103 -11.35 -5.35 -3.92
C MET A 103 -12.36 -6.49 -4.08
N TYR A 104 -13.33 -6.37 -4.99
CA TYR A 104 -14.30 -7.43 -5.26
C TYR A 104 -13.63 -8.71 -5.79
N ALA A 105 -12.63 -8.58 -6.67
CA ALA A 105 -11.88 -9.73 -7.18
C ALA A 105 -11.06 -10.42 -6.07
N VAL A 106 -10.40 -9.65 -5.20
CA VAL A 106 -9.68 -10.22 -4.04
C VAL A 106 -10.63 -10.92 -3.08
N ASN A 107 -11.80 -10.33 -2.81
CA ASN A 107 -12.83 -10.96 -1.98
C ASN A 107 -13.35 -12.27 -2.58
N GLY A 108 -13.54 -12.32 -3.90
CA GLY A 108 -13.91 -13.54 -4.61
C GLY A 108 -12.84 -14.64 -4.54
N SER A 109 -11.56 -14.26 -4.40
CA SER A 109 -10.45 -15.22 -4.28
C SER A 109 -10.30 -15.86 -2.89
N GLY A 110 -10.91 -15.27 -1.85
CA GLY A 110 -10.77 -15.77 -0.48
C GLY A 110 -9.38 -15.56 0.13
N LEU A 111 -8.64 -14.52 -0.30
CA LEU A 111 -7.27 -14.24 0.14
C LEU A 111 -7.13 -14.31 1.67
N CYS A 112 -6.20 -15.13 2.17
CA CYS A 112 -5.95 -15.37 3.60
C CYS A 112 -7.18 -15.85 4.36
N GLY A 113 -7.99 -16.68 3.69
CA GLY A 113 -9.25 -17.21 4.21
C GLY A 113 -10.35 -16.16 4.39
N ARG A 114 -10.27 -15.02 3.69
CA ARG A 114 -11.11 -13.83 3.91
C ARG A 114 -11.76 -13.30 2.64
N ASN A 115 -12.98 -12.79 2.80
CA ASN A 115 -13.80 -12.19 1.75
C ASN A 115 -14.42 -10.84 2.15
N ASN A 116 -13.90 -10.22 3.21
CA ASN A 116 -14.32 -8.93 3.77
C ASN A 116 -13.21 -7.86 3.62
N TRP A 117 -12.36 -7.99 2.60
CA TRP A 117 -11.36 -6.99 2.25
C TRP A 117 -12.03 -5.70 1.79
N ARG A 118 -11.42 -4.59 2.18
CA ARG A 118 -11.81 -3.25 1.75
C ARG A 118 -10.61 -2.38 1.47
N VAL A 119 -10.85 -1.27 0.76
CA VAL A 119 -9.90 -0.18 0.66
C VAL A 119 -9.71 0.41 2.09
N PRO A 120 -8.50 0.74 2.52
CA PRO A 120 -8.27 1.22 3.89
C PRO A 120 -8.66 2.69 4.07
N LEU A 121 -8.98 3.10 5.29
CA LEU A 121 -9.07 4.52 5.64
C LEU A 121 -7.67 5.15 5.66
N PRO A 122 -7.52 6.47 5.42
CA PRO A 122 -6.21 7.13 5.48
C PRO A 122 -5.48 6.89 6.80
N LYS A 123 -6.21 6.98 7.92
CA LYS A 123 -5.66 6.74 9.26
C LYS A 123 -5.17 5.32 9.45
N GLU A 124 -5.79 4.33 8.81
CA GLU A 124 -5.40 2.92 8.93
C GLU A 124 -4.08 2.65 8.23
N LEU A 125 -3.91 3.15 6.99
CA LEU A 125 -2.59 3.12 6.33
C LEU A 125 -1.53 3.89 7.12
N GLY A 126 -1.91 5.00 7.75
CA GLY A 126 -1.04 5.73 8.68
C GLY A 126 -0.55 4.87 9.86
N THR A 127 -1.33 3.88 10.31
CA THR A 127 -0.91 3.04 11.45
C THR A 127 0.28 2.14 11.10
N ILE A 128 0.41 1.69 9.84
CA ILE A 128 1.52 0.83 9.40
C ILE A 128 2.75 1.61 8.94
N ALA A 129 2.69 2.95 8.99
CA ALA A 129 3.83 3.79 8.70
C ALA A 129 4.90 3.70 9.81
N GLN A 130 6.18 3.81 9.43
CA GLN A 130 7.30 3.86 10.36
C GLN A 130 8.48 4.69 9.83
N ILE A 131 9.40 5.05 10.72
CA ILE A 131 10.63 5.73 10.33
C ILE A 131 11.63 4.67 9.87
N ASN A 132 11.95 4.68 8.58
CA ASN A 132 13.08 3.94 8.05
C ASN A 132 14.18 4.94 7.70
N PRO A 133 15.24 5.05 8.52
CA PRO A 133 16.38 5.90 8.19
C PRO A 133 17.16 5.28 7.03
N GLY A 134 17.63 6.11 6.09
CA GLY A 134 18.41 5.63 4.95
C GLY A 134 18.82 6.74 3.99
N SER A 135 19.78 6.42 3.12
CA SER A 135 20.28 7.34 2.08
C SER A 135 19.39 7.32 0.83
N GLN A 136 19.58 8.28 -0.07
CA GLN A 136 18.67 8.60 -1.19
C GLN A 136 18.63 7.54 -2.32
N PRO A 137 17.44 7.23 -2.88
CA PRO A 137 16.12 7.64 -2.40
C PRO A 137 15.81 6.96 -1.06
N PRO A 138 15.15 7.66 -0.11
CA PRO A 138 14.89 7.09 1.20
C PRO A 138 14.08 5.79 1.06
N PRO A 139 14.31 4.80 1.93
CA PRO A 139 13.45 3.63 1.98
C PRO A 139 12.01 4.07 2.29
N PRO A 140 10.99 3.35 1.81
CA PRO A 140 9.62 3.72 2.09
C PRO A 140 9.37 3.64 3.60
N HIS A 141 8.53 4.52 4.13
CA HIS A 141 8.16 4.63 5.54
C HIS A 141 7.20 3.52 6.00
N ILE A 142 7.56 2.25 5.76
CA ILE A 142 6.80 1.03 6.11
C ILE A 142 7.77 -0.13 6.33
N ASP A 143 7.44 -1.13 7.15
CA ASP A 143 8.34 -2.27 7.39
C ASP A 143 8.50 -3.16 6.15
N THR A 144 9.62 -3.02 5.43
CA THR A 144 9.88 -3.77 4.19
C THR A 144 10.19 -5.25 4.41
N ASN A 145 10.35 -5.73 5.64
CA ASN A 145 10.47 -7.17 5.91
C ASN A 145 9.11 -7.88 5.91
N PHE A 146 8.04 -7.12 6.13
CA PHE A 146 6.65 -7.59 6.11
C PHE A 146 5.87 -7.07 4.90
N PHE A 147 6.30 -5.93 4.36
CA PHE A 147 5.70 -5.26 3.21
C PHE A 147 6.74 -4.97 2.11
N PRO A 148 7.51 -5.98 1.64
CA PRO A 148 8.57 -5.81 0.66
C PRO A 148 8.06 -5.24 -0.66
N GLU A 149 6.84 -5.60 -1.07
CA GLU A 149 6.26 -5.18 -2.34
C GLU A 149 5.55 -3.83 -2.23
N THR A 150 6.15 -2.91 -1.48
CA THR A 150 5.67 -1.53 -1.37
C THR A 150 6.27 -0.67 -2.49
N ALA A 151 5.41 -0.06 -3.30
CA ALA A 151 5.80 1.01 -4.22
C ALA A 151 6.59 2.12 -3.49
N ASN A 152 7.85 2.32 -3.87
CA ASN A 152 8.71 3.38 -3.36
C ASN A 152 9.11 4.35 -4.49
N ILE A 153 8.11 5.09 -4.98
CA ILE A 153 8.29 6.07 -6.05
C ILE A 153 7.76 7.41 -5.53
N PRO A 154 8.58 8.22 -4.84
CA PRO A 154 8.10 9.43 -4.20
C PRO A 154 7.35 10.33 -5.19
N ARG A 155 6.16 10.78 -4.78
CA ARG A 155 5.20 11.56 -5.57
C ARG A 155 4.43 10.81 -6.66
N LYS A 156 4.59 9.49 -6.75
CA LYS A 156 3.89 8.61 -7.70
C LYS A 156 3.44 7.29 -7.06
N GLY A 157 3.86 7.00 -5.82
CA GLY A 157 3.64 5.75 -5.10
C GLY A 157 2.48 5.78 -4.12
N ALA A 158 1.50 6.68 -4.31
CA ALA A 158 0.40 6.84 -3.39
C ALA A 158 -0.54 5.62 -3.40
N TYR A 159 -0.93 5.15 -2.21
CA TYR A 159 -1.91 4.09 -2.01
C TYR A 159 -3.31 4.65 -1.85
N CYS A 160 -4.29 4.03 -2.51
CA CYS A 160 -5.69 4.42 -2.45
C CYS A 160 -6.22 4.32 -1.02
N THR A 161 -6.96 5.32 -0.56
CA THR A 161 -7.72 5.28 0.69
C THR A 161 -9.21 5.44 0.44
N GLU A 162 -10.06 4.93 1.32
CA GLU A 162 -11.49 5.24 1.27
C GLU A 162 -11.70 6.76 1.37
N ASN A 163 -12.68 7.27 0.62
CA ASN A 163 -13.07 8.66 0.70
C ASN A 163 -13.98 8.86 1.92
N VAL A 164 -13.48 9.58 2.93
CA VAL A 164 -14.20 9.82 4.19
C VAL A 164 -15.08 11.07 4.16
N ASP A 165 -14.85 11.98 3.22
CA ASP A 165 -15.47 13.32 3.22
C ASP A 165 -16.61 13.45 2.19
N GLY A 166 -16.90 12.40 1.42
CA GLY A 166 -17.98 12.38 0.41
C GLY A 166 -17.80 13.36 -0.76
N ALA A 167 -16.80 14.23 -0.71
CA ALA A 167 -16.46 15.15 -1.78
C ALA A 167 -15.62 14.44 -2.85
N GLU A 168 -16.15 14.35 -4.06
CA GLU A 168 -15.51 13.70 -5.22
C GLU A 168 -14.24 14.40 -5.73
N HIS A 169 -13.80 15.50 -5.10
CA HIS A 169 -12.67 16.30 -5.57
C HIS A 169 -11.46 16.31 -4.63
N ASN A 170 -11.53 15.62 -3.48
CA ASN A 170 -10.45 15.60 -2.50
C ASN A 170 -10.02 14.17 -2.13
N TYR A 171 -9.85 13.31 -3.13
CA TYR A 171 -9.35 11.96 -2.87
C TYR A 171 -7.94 12.02 -2.31
N GLN A 172 -7.77 11.32 -1.20
CA GLN A 172 -6.51 11.20 -0.50
C GLN A 172 -5.87 9.84 -0.78
N GLY A 173 -4.57 9.79 -0.53
CA GLY A 173 -3.79 8.57 -0.51
C GLY A 173 -2.62 8.71 0.45
N ILE A 174 -1.92 7.60 0.68
CA ILE A 174 -0.72 7.56 1.52
C ILE A 174 0.47 7.18 0.64
N ASP A 175 1.48 8.05 0.55
CA ASP A 175 2.72 7.79 -0.20
C ASP A 175 3.88 7.55 0.77
N PHE A 176 4.19 6.27 1.02
CA PHE A 176 5.27 5.88 1.92
C PHE A 176 6.66 6.36 1.46
N GLY A 177 6.83 6.80 0.22
CA GLY A 177 8.09 7.36 -0.27
C GLY A 177 8.31 8.84 0.10
N LEU A 178 7.32 9.52 0.68
CA LEU A 178 7.44 10.92 1.07
C LEU A 178 8.16 11.14 2.40
N PRO A 179 8.89 12.25 2.56
CA PRO A 179 9.56 12.56 3.81
C PRO A 179 8.55 12.80 4.95
N ILE A 180 8.89 12.36 6.16
CA ILE A 180 8.14 12.73 7.37
C ILE A 180 8.42 14.19 7.74
N LEU A 181 7.36 14.98 7.94
CA LEU A 181 7.43 16.44 8.15
C LEU A 181 7.01 16.82 9.58
N TYR A 182 7.81 16.43 10.59
CA TYR A 182 7.49 16.70 12.00
C TYR A 182 7.19 18.17 12.31
N SER A 183 7.95 19.09 11.73
CA SER A 183 7.78 20.53 11.97
C SER A 183 6.50 21.11 11.35
N ALA A 184 5.90 20.43 10.37
CA ALA A 184 4.65 20.87 9.75
C ALA A 184 3.41 20.56 10.62
N PHE A 185 3.54 19.66 11.61
CA PHE A 185 2.44 19.19 12.44
C PHE A 185 2.76 19.27 13.94
N PRO A 186 3.01 20.48 14.50
CA PRO A 186 3.47 20.65 15.88
C PRO A 186 2.42 20.25 16.94
N ASN A 187 1.15 20.15 16.56
CA ASN A 187 0.04 19.80 17.46
C ASN A 187 -0.39 18.33 17.35
N GLU A 188 0.27 17.53 16.52
CA GLU A 188 -0.05 16.11 16.34
C GLU A 188 0.82 15.22 17.23
N SER A 189 0.26 14.09 17.68
CA SER A 189 1.06 13.10 18.39
C SER A 189 2.12 12.50 17.47
N PRO A 190 3.30 12.09 17.97
CA PRO A 190 4.35 11.50 17.11
C PRO A 190 3.88 10.31 16.28
N ALA A 191 2.93 9.52 16.80
CA ALA A 191 2.32 8.40 16.08
C ALA A 191 1.40 8.87 14.93
N ASN A 192 0.66 9.96 15.12
CA ASN A 192 -0.20 10.52 14.08
C ASN A 192 0.61 11.24 12.99
N VAL A 193 1.71 11.91 13.37
CA VAL A 193 2.57 12.66 12.44
C VAL A 193 3.01 11.79 11.25
N LEU A 194 3.28 10.50 11.49
CA LEU A 194 3.69 9.58 10.44
C LEU A 194 2.66 9.52 9.31
N GLY A 195 1.39 9.27 9.63
CA GLY A 195 0.32 9.17 8.65
C GLY A 195 -0.04 10.49 7.97
N VAL A 196 -0.10 11.59 8.73
CA VAL A 196 -0.49 12.90 8.16
C VAL A 196 0.62 13.54 7.32
N SER A 197 1.90 13.22 7.58
CA SER A 197 3.03 13.74 6.80
C SER A 197 3.11 13.17 5.39
N ILE A 198 2.63 11.95 5.22
CA ILE A 198 2.67 11.20 3.96
C ILE A 198 1.29 11.13 3.28
N LEU A 199 0.30 11.82 3.85
CA LEU A 199 -1.02 12.00 3.25
C LEU A 199 -0.91 12.93 2.05
N VAL A 200 -1.35 12.44 0.90
CA VAL A 200 -1.30 13.19 -0.35
C VAL A 200 -2.67 13.33 -0.97
N PRO A 201 -3.00 14.49 -1.53
CA PRO A 201 -4.12 14.58 -2.44
C PRO A 201 -3.72 13.86 -3.74
N LEU A 202 -4.46 12.84 -4.16
CA LEU A 202 -4.12 12.06 -5.36
C LEU A 202 -4.09 12.94 -6.62
N ARG A 203 -4.67 14.14 -6.56
CA ARG A 203 -4.65 15.08 -7.69
C ARG A 203 -3.32 15.65 -8.13
N PHE A 204 -2.34 15.63 -7.25
CA PHE A 204 -1.00 16.13 -7.55
C PHE A 204 0.05 15.01 -7.49
N TYR A 205 -0.35 13.80 -7.13
CA TYR A 205 0.52 12.67 -6.76
C TYR A 205 0.10 11.34 -7.42
N GLY A 206 -1.06 11.29 -8.07
CA GLY A 206 -1.48 10.22 -8.97
C GLY A 206 -0.89 10.46 -10.36
N GLU A 207 -0.45 9.39 -11.02
CA GLU A 207 0.49 9.50 -12.13
C GLU A 207 0.00 10.27 -13.36
N ILE A 208 -1.31 10.46 -13.57
CA ILE A 208 -1.80 11.20 -14.73
C ILE A 208 -3.12 11.94 -14.45
N ALA A 209 -3.21 13.21 -14.85
CA ALA A 209 -4.47 13.84 -15.20
C ALA A 209 -4.96 13.20 -16.51
N ASP A 210 -6.04 12.42 -16.46
CA ASP A 210 -6.43 11.56 -17.58
C ASP A 210 -6.93 12.30 -18.83
N GLY A 211 -6.97 13.64 -18.82
CA GLY A 211 -7.36 14.46 -19.98
C GLY A 211 -8.78 14.20 -20.49
N LEU A 212 -9.54 13.35 -19.81
CA LEU A 212 -10.93 13.03 -20.15
C LEU A 212 -11.81 13.99 -19.33
N ILE A 213 -12.49 14.87 -20.03
CA ILE A 213 -13.45 15.78 -19.44
C ILE A 213 -14.64 14.94 -18.97
N ASN A 214 -14.71 14.63 -17.68
CA ASN A 214 -15.97 14.28 -17.06
C ASN A 214 -16.82 15.57 -17.01
N ASN A 215 -17.91 15.57 -17.78
CA ASN A 215 -18.92 16.62 -17.67
C ASN A 215 -19.90 16.22 -16.55
N PRO A 216 -20.22 17.08 -15.56
CA PRO A 216 -19.89 18.50 -15.48
C PRO A 216 -18.90 18.81 -14.36
N GLY A 217 -17.59 18.63 -14.60
CA GLY A 217 -16.55 19.29 -13.80
C GLY A 217 -15.33 18.43 -13.46
N GLN A 218 -14.31 18.48 -14.32
CA GLN A 218 -12.88 18.39 -13.96
C GLN A 218 -12.47 17.43 -12.81
N ALA A 219 -12.76 16.14 -12.90
CA ALA A 219 -12.16 15.11 -12.07
C ALA A 219 -11.42 14.12 -12.96
N SER A 220 -10.10 14.29 -13.02
CA SER A 220 -9.19 13.28 -13.54
C SER A 220 -9.45 11.94 -12.85
N ASN A 221 -9.37 10.82 -13.56
CA ASN A 221 -9.25 9.53 -12.91
C ASN A 221 -7.92 9.45 -12.15
N TRP A 222 -7.98 9.52 -10.83
CA TRP A 222 -6.82 9.44 -9.96
C TRP A 222 -6.32 8.00 -9.86
N ILE A 223 -5.07 7.77 -10.24
CA ILE A 223 -4.43 6.46 -10.23
C ILE A 223 -3.60 6.32 -8.95
N CYS A 224 -3.74 5.18 -8.28
CA CYS A 224 -3.03 4.85 -7.04
C CYS A 224 -2.71 3.36 -6.96
N TYR A 225 -1.76 2.98 -6.11
CA TYR A 225 -1.52 1.59 -5.72
C TYR A 225 -2.59 1.14 -4.73
N THR A 226 -2.79 -0.16 -4.59
CA THR A 226 -3.73 -0.73 -3.61
C THR A 226 -3.01 -1.58 -2.58
N ARG A 227 -3.49 -1.53 -1.34
CA ARG A 227 -3.18 -2.48 -0.27
C ARG A 227 -4.43 -2.61 0.57
N LEU A 228 -5.16 -3.70 0.39
CA LEU A 228 -6.43 -3.88 1.08
C LEU A 228 -6.23 -4.22 2.55
N VAL A 229 -7.26 -3.93 3.34
CA VAL A 229 -7.32 -4.24 4.77
C VAL A 229 -8.57 -5.08 5.09
N SER A 230 -8.43 -5.96 6.06
CA SER A 230 -9.50 -6.79 6.62
C SER A 230 -9.41 -6.81 8.16
N ARG A 231 -10.51 -7.17 8.81
CA ARG A 231 -10.57 -7.55 10.24
C ARG A 231 -10.70 -9.08 10.33
#